data_AF-A0A7C8Z3P7-F1
#
_entry.id   AF-A0A7C8Z3P7-F1
#
_cell.length_a   1.000
_cell.length_b   1.000
_cell.length_c   1.000
_cell.angle_alpha   90.00
_cell.angle_beta   90.00
_cell.angle_gamma   90.00
#
_symmetry.space_group_name_H-M   'P 1'
#
loop_
_entity.id
_entity.type
_entity.pdbx_description
1 polymer ?
#
loop_
_entity_poly.entity_id
_entity_poly.type
_entity_poly.pdbx_seq_one_letter_code
_entity_poly.pdbx_strand_id
1 'polypeptide(L)'
;EDCLIVKNSLICMYGKNGDLKGAQDQFSEAKVKNVVTWNSLITSYAESGSCEEAFDILSQLERSGECTKFRPNIITWSAVIGGFASKGRGREALEVFRRMQLANEKTNPITIS
;
A
#
# COMPACT_ATOMS: atom_id res chain seq x y z
N GLU A 1 2.62 15.46 -15.47
CA GLU A 1 2.83 14.11 -14.89
C GLU A 1 4.08 14.04 -14.01
N ASP A 2 5.07 14.88 -14.27
CA ASP A 2 6.41 14.89 -13.68
C ASP A 2 6.46 15.05 -12.15
N CYS A 3 5.55 15.82 -11.55
CA CYS A 3 5.52 15.99 -10.09
C CYS A 3 5.17 14.68 -9.37
N LEU A 4 4.36 13.82 -9.98
CA LEU A 4 3.93 12.54 -9.38
C LEU A 4 5.09 11.54 -9.29
N ILE A 5 5.93 11.49 -10.33
CA ILE A 5 7.13 10.63 -10.35
C ILE A 5 8.15 11.11 -9.32
N VAL A 6 8.40 12.42 -9.27
CA VAL A 6 9.32 13.01 -8.27
C VAL A 6 8.83 12.74 -6.85
N LYS A 7 7.52 12.90 -6.59
CA LYS A 7 6.91 12.59 -5.29
C LYS A 7 7.03 11.12 -4.93
N ASN A 8 6.74 10.21 -5.85
CA ASN A 8 6.87 8.77 -5.62
C ASN A 8 8.31 8.37 -5.31
N SER A 9 9.29 8.95 -6.04
CA SER A 9 10.71 8.74 -5.77
C SER A 9 11.11 9.23 -4.38
N LEU A 10 10.67 10.43 -3.98
CA LEU A 10 10.92 10.97 -2.64
C LEU A 10 10.28 10.10 -1.54
N ILE A 11 9.03 9.68 -1.72
CA ILE A 11 8.34 8.75 -0.81
C ILE A 11 9.12 7.45 -0.63
N CYS A 12 9.65 6.90 -1.74
CA CYS A 12 10.44 5.68 -1.71
C CYS A 12 11.77 5.90 -0.96
N MET A 13 12.43 7.04 -1.20
CA MET A 13 13.68 7.41 -0.53
C MET A 13 13.50 7.59 0.98
N TYR A 14 12.51 8.39 1.40
CA TYR A 14 12.20 8.61 2.81
C TYR A 14 11.76 7.32 3.51
N GLY A 15 10.88 6.54 2.87
CA GLY A 15 10.41 5.28 3.43
C GLY A 15 11.53 4.26 3.62
N LYS A 16 12.43 4.09 2.63
CA LYS A 16 13.59 3.18 2.74
C LYS A 16 14.56 3.58 3.84
N ASN A 17 14.70 4.88 4.09
CA ASN A 17 15.52 5.40 5.18
C ASN A 17 14.84 5.34 6.55
N GLY A 18 13.61 4.81 6.63
CA GLY A 18 12.82 4.76 7.88
C GLY A 18 12.26 6.12 8.30
N ASP A 19 12.41 7.16 7.48
CA ASP A 19 11.80 8.47 7.71
C ASP A 19 10.34 8.45 7.22
N LEU A 20 9.51 7.77 8.01
CA LEU A 20 8.08 7.61 7.71
C LEU A 20 7.37 8.97 7.66
N LYS A 21 7.81 9.94 8.47
CA LYS A 21 7.18 11.25 8.52
C LYS A 21 7.44 12.03 7.23
N GLY A 22 8.68 12.05 6.76
CA GLY A 22 9.02 12.64 5.46
C GLY A 22 8.26 11.97 4.30
N ALA A 23 8.12 10.64 4.31
CA ALA A 23 7.34 9.93 3.31
C ALA A 23 5.85 10.30 3.34
N GLN A 24 5.24 10.39 4.54
CA GLN A 24 3.86 10.81 4.72
C GLN A 24 3.61 12.28 4.33
N ASP A 25 4.55 13.18 4.61
CA ASP A 25 4.44 14.59 4.23
C ASP A 25 4.45 14.73 2.70
N GLN A 26 5.36 14.05 2.02
CA GLN A 26 5.40 14.03 0.54
C GLN A 26 4.15 13.41 -0.06
N PHE A 27 3.62 12.36 0.58
CA PHE A 27 2.35 11.74 0.20
C PHE A 27 1.18 12.72 0.38
N SER A 28 1.10 13.39 1.52
CA SER A 28 0.03 14.33 1.85
C SER A 28 0.03 15.52 0.88
N GLU A 29 1.22 16.06 0.56
CA GLU A 29 1.40 17.16 -0.38
C GLU A 29 1.09 16.78 -1.85
N ALA A 30 1.07 15.49 -2.19
CA ALA A 30 0.70 15.05 -3.53
C ALA A 30 -0.78 15.40 -3.84
N LYS A 31 -1.00 16.41 -4.68
CA LYS A 31 -2.32 16.87 -5.12
C LYS A 31 -3.13 15.79 -5.86
N VAL A 32 -2.43 14.89 -6.56
CA VAL A 32 -3.02 13.75 -7.26
C VAL A 32 -2.32 12.50 -6.76
N LYS A 33 -3.06 11.61 -6.10
CA LYS A 33 -2.59 10.32 -5.62
C LYS A 33 -3.19 9.24 -6.51
N ASN A 34 -2.35 8.41 -7.11
CA ASN A 34 -2.79 7.25 -7.89
C ASN A 34 -2.36 5.95 -7.17
N VAL A 35 -2.79 4.81 -7.71
CA VAL A 35 -2.39 3.48 -7.18
C VAL A 35 -0.87 3.33 -7.05
N VAL A 36 -0.09 3.92 -7.95
CA VAL A 36 1.38 3.84 -7.89
C VAL A 36 1.91 4.58 -6.66
N THR A 37 1.40 5.77 -6.34
CA THR A 37 1.80 6.53 -5.14
C THR A 37 1.51 5.79 -3.85
N TRP A 38 0.32 5.19 -3.73
CA TRP A 38 -0.04 4.37 -2.57
C TRP A 38 0.83 3.11 -2.49
N ASN A 39 1.06 2.43 -3.61
CA ASN A 39 1.91 1.25 -3.66
C ASN A 39 3.36 1.58 -3.29
N SER A 40 3.90 2.71 -3.76
CA SER A 40 5.24 3.16 -3.40
C SER A 40 5.35 3.43 -1.90
N LEU A 41 4.35 4.06 -1.29
CA LEU A 41 4.32 4.29 0.16
C LEU A 41 4.24 2.97 0.93
N ILE A 42 3.31 2.08 0.59
CA ILE A 42 3.13 0.81 1.28
C ILE A 42 4.38 -0.08 1.15
N THR A 43 4.97 -0.14 -0.05
CA THR A 43 6.18 -0.94 -0.30
C THR A 43 7.37 -0.39 0.46
N SER A 44 7.56 0.93 0.48
CA SER A 44 8.71 1.52 1.19
C SER A 44 8.61 1.30 2.70
N TYR A 45 7.40 1.33 3.27
CA TYR A 45 7.16 1.01 4.68
C TYR A 45 7.32 -0.48 4.99
N ALA A 46 6.86 -1.35 4.10
CA ALA A 46 7.05 -2.80 4.23
C ALA A 46 8.53 -3.18 4.19
N GLU A 47 9.30 -2.58 3.28
CA GLU A 47 10.75 -2.82 3.12
C GLU A 47 11.57 -2.26 4.29
N SER A 48 11.19 -1.10 4.84
CA SER A 48 11.85 -0.52 6.02
C SER A 48 11.60 -1.31 7.30
N GLY A 49 10.55 -2.13 7.31
CA GLY A 49 10.14 -2.97 8.45
C GLY A 49 9.05 -2.35 9.31
N SER A 50 8.53 -1.19 8.94
CA SER A 50 7.32 -0.57 9.48
C SER A 50 6.07 -1.23 8.90
N CYS A 51 5.94 -2.55 9.14
CA CYS A 51 4.87 -3.37 8.57
C CYS A 51 3.49 -3.02 9.11
N GLU A 52 3.41 -2.55 10.36
CA GLU A 52 2.15 -2.12 10.98
C GLU A 52 1.61 -0.87 10.32
N GLU A 53 2.47 0.11 10.09
CA GLU A 53 2.13 1.34 9.37
C GLU A 53 1.79 1.05 7.91
N ALA A 54 2.50 0.13 7.24
CA ALA A 54 2.14 -0.34 5.89
C ALA A 54 0.71 -0.94 5.86
N PHE A 55 0.33 -1.68 6.91
CA PHE A 55 -0.99 -2.27 7.05
C PHE A 55 -2.08 -1.24 7.41
N ASP A 56 -1.75 -0.21 8.20
CA ASP A 56 -2.66 0.90 8.46
C ASP A 56 -2.95 1.70 7.20
N ILE A 57 -1.93 1.97 6.38
CA ILE A 57 -2.09 2.63 5.08
C ILE A 57 -2.95 1.78 4.13
N LEU A 58 -2.73 0.45 4.08
CA LEU A 58 -3.58 -0.49 3.34
C LEU A 58 -5.03 -0.44 3.84
N SER A 59 -5.23 -0.44 5.16
CA SER A 59 -6.57 -0.39 5.77
C SER A 59 -7.26 0.94 5.51
N GLN A 60 -6.51 2.05 5.45
CA GLN A 60 -7.03 3.35 5.02
C GLN A 60 -7.44 3.33 3.54
N LEU A 61 -6.66 2.68 2.68
CA LEU A 61 -7.00 2.48 1.27
C LEU A 61 -8.24 1.59 1.09
N GLU A 62 -8.50 0.65 2.00
CA GLU A 62 -9.74 -0.14 2.01
C GLU A 62 -10.96 0.63 2.57
N ARG A 63 -10.76 1.43 3.64
CA ARG A 63 -11.85 2.16 4.32
C ARG A 63 -12.25 3.45 3.60
N SER A 64 -11.32 4.08 2.89
CA SER A 64 -11.62 5.23 2.03
C SER A 64 -12.43 4.75 0.82
N GLY A 65 -13.73 4.54 1.06
CA GLY A 65 -14.73 4.24 0.02
C GLY A 65 -14.88 5.35 -1.03
N GLU A 66 -14.12 6.44 -0.93
CA GLU A 66 -14.02 7.54 -1.90
C GLU A 66 -13.41 7.13 -3.26
N CYS A 67 -12.91 5.90 -3.41
CA CYS A 67 -12.34 5.48 -4.67
C CYS A 67 -12.92 4.20 -5.25
N THR A 68 -14.04 4.37 -5.94
CA THR A 68 -14.44 3.57 -7.10
C THR A 68 -13.34 3.48 -8.18
N LYS A 69 -12.21 4.21 -8.04
CA LYS A 69 -11.08 4.27 -8.99
C LYS A 69 -9.79 3.57 -8.53
N PHE A 70 -9.55 3.36 -7.23
CA PHE A 70 -8.26 2.89 -6.71
C PHE A 70 -8.44 1.81 -5.64
N ARG A 71 -8.59 0.55 -6.06
CA ARG A 71 -8.61 -0.62 -5.16
C ARG A 71 -7.19 -1.12 -4.91
N PRO A 72 -6.91 -1.70 -3.72
CA PRO A 72 -5.62 -2.35 -3.47
C PRO A 72 -5.47 -3.49 -4.47
N ASN A 73 -4.41 -3.42 -5.28
CA ASN A 73 -4.15 -4.42 -6.32
C ASN A 73 -3.16 -5.47 -5.79
N ILE A 74 -2.91 -6.50 -6.60
CA ILE A 74 -2.00 -7.59 -6.22
C ILE A 74 -0.60 -7.09 -5.80
N ILE A 75 -0.12 -5.97 -6.36
CA ILE A 75 1.16 -5.37 -5.98
C ILE A 75 1.07 -4.79 -4.56
N THR A 76 -0.01 -4.10 -4.23
CA THR A 76 -0.26 -3.57 -2.88
C THR A 76 -0.24 -4.67 -1.83
N TRP A 77 -0.99 -5.75 -2.06
CA TRP A 77 -1.08 -6.88 -1.14
C TRP A 77 0.25 -7.62 -1.03
N SER A 78 0.91 -7.87 -2.15
CA SER A 78 2.21 -8.57 -2.18
C SER A 78 3.30 -7.80 -1.43
N ALA A 79 3.29 -6.46 -1.49
CA ALA A 79 4.22 -5.63 -0.73
C ALA A 79 4.05 -5.82 0.78
N VAL A 80 2.82 -5.76 1.30
CA VAL A 80 2.54 -5.96 2.73
C VAL A 80 2.87 -7.38 3.17
N ILE A 81 2.44 -8.39 2.40
CA ILE A 81 2.73 -9.81 2.68
C ILE A 81 4.23 -10.08 2.68
N GLY A 82 4.95 -9.56 1.67
CA GLY A 82 6.41 -9.68 1.57
C GLY A 82 7.11 -8.98 2.73
N GLY A 83 6.65 -7.80 3.14
CA GLY A 83 7.14 -7.08 4.31
C GLY A 83 7.05 -7.94 5.58
N PHE A 84 5.85 -8.42 5.91
CA PHE A 84 5.64 -9.28 7.08
C PHE A 84 6.43 -10.60 7.01
N ALA A 85 6.47 -11.25 5.84
CA ALA A 85 7.22 -12.48 5.64
C ALA A 85 8.74 -12.28 5.83
N SER A 86 9.30 -11.18 5.30
CA SER A 86 10.72 -10.85 5.41
C SER A 86 11.17 -10.58 6.86
N LYS A 87 10.25 -10.16 7.73
CA LYS A 87 10.48 -9.88 9.15
C LYS A 87 10.16 -11.08 10.06
N GLY A 88 9.86 -12.26 9.49
CA GLY A 88 9.50 -13.45 10.26
C GLY A 88 8.08 -13.42 10.86
N ARG A 89 7.27 -12.42 10.52
CA ARG A 89 5.88 -12.25 10.97
C ARG A 89 4.91 -13.01 10.06
N GLY A 90 5.13 -14.32 9.93
CA GLY A 90 4.39 -15.16 8.99
C GLY A 90 2.87 -15.27 9.28
N ARG A 91 2.46 -15.11 10.54
CA ARG A 91 1.03 -15.13 10.91
C ARG A 91 0.29 -13.93 10.34
N GLU A 92 0.86 -12.73 10.49
CA GLU A 92 0.30 -11.51 9.93
C GLU A 92 0.33 -11.52 8.40
N ALA A 93 1.39 -12.06 7.80
CA ALA A 93 1.46 -12.26 6.35
C ALA A 93 0.31 -13.15 5.84
N LEU A 94 0.00 -14.23 6.55
CA LEU A 94 -1.13 -15.12 6.22
C LEU A 94 -2.49 -14.43 6.41
N GLU A 95 -2.65 -13.63 7.45
CA GLU A 95 -3.88 -12.87 7.68
C GLU A 95 -4.11 -11.86 6.55
N VAL A 96 -3.06 -11.11 6.16
CA VAL A 96 -3.11 -10.18 5.03
C VAL A 96 -3.44 -10.92 3.73
N PHE A 97 -2.84 -12.09 3.49
CA PHE A 97 -3.16 -12.92 2.32
C PHE A 97 -4.62 -13.39 2.31
N ARG A 98 -5.17 -13.78 3.47
CA ARG A 98 -6.58 -14.14 3.59
C ARG A 98 -7.49 -12.95 3.32
N ARG A 99 -7.16 -11.77 3.84
CA ARG A 99 -7.86 -10.52 3.54
C ARG A 99 -7.81 -10.18 2.05
N MET A 100 -6.67 -10.39 1.38
CA MET A 100 -6.54 -10.25 -0.07
C MET A 100 -7.52 -11.17 -0.82
N GLN A 101 -7.62 -12.45 -0.46
CA GLN A 101 -8.53 -13.38 -1.12
C GLN A 101 -9.99 -12.97 -0.96
N LEU A 102 -10.40 -12.61 0.26
CA LEU A 102 -11.76 -12.13 0.55
C LEU A 102 -12.08 -10.82 -0.17
N ALA A 103 -11.09 -9.92 -0.27
CA ALA A 103 -11.22 -8.70 -1.04
C ALA A 103 -11.34 -9.00 -2.53
N ASN A 104 -10.54 -9.93 -3.06
CA ASN A 104 -10.56 -10.34 -4.48
C ASN A 104 -11.89 -10.99 -4.88
N GLU A 105 -12.45 -11.82 -4.00
CA GLU A 105 -13.80 -12.38 -4.16
C GLU A 105 -14.87 -11.27 -4.17
N LYS A 106 -14.74 -10.25 -3.30
CA LYS A 106 -15.61 -9.05 -3.31
C LYS A 106 -15.33 -8.09 -4.47
N THR A 107 -14.17 -8.15 -5.11
CA THR A 107 -13.80 -7.29 -6.25
C THR A 107 -14.10 -7.88 -7.61
N ASN A 108 -14.78 -9.03 -7.66
CA ASN A 108 -15.41 -9.55 -8.87
C ASN A 108 -16.90 -9.15 -8.91
N PRO A 109 -17.29 -7.91 -9.31
CA PRO A 109 -18.70 -7.57 -9.39
C PRO A 109 -19.42 -8.08 -10.65
N ILE A 110 -18.75 -8.68 -11.66
CA ILE A 110 -19.44 -9.06 -12.92
C ILE A 110 -18.65 -10.10 -13.75
N THR A 111 -18.96 -11.39 -13.59
CA THR A 111 -18.87 -12.41 -14.66
C THR A 111 -20.09 -13.34 -14.64
N ILE A 112 -21.19 -12.96 -13.98
CA ILE A 112 -22.46 -13.70 -14.09
C ILE A 112 -23.60 -12.69 -14.27
N SER A 113 -23.85 -12.33 -15.54
CA SER A 113 -25.15 -12.39 -16.23
C SER A 113 -24.98 -11.89 -17.66
#